data_AF-A0A1S7S3N3-F1
#
_entry.id   AF-A0A1S7S3N3-F1
#
_cell.length_a   1.000
_cell.length_b   1.000
_cell.length_c   1.000
_cell.angle_alpha   90.00
_cell.angle_beta   90.00
_cell.angle_gamma   90.00
#
_symmetry.space_group_name_H-M   'P 1'
#
loop_
_entity.id
_entity.type
_entity.pdbx_description
1 polymer ?
#
loop_
_entity_poly.entity_id
_entity_poly.type
_entity_poly.pdbx_seq_one_letter_code
_entity_poly.pdbx_strand_id
1 'polypeptide(L)'
;MRMSAKMDVLGAAPASGSSAFDQRQEGQKVDRETFNGMSSEPQPIRAAEYVRMSTDHQRYSTENQSEAIRDYARARGIEIVRTYADSGKSGLKIEGRDALRQLIEDVQVGTTDFTMVLVYDVSRWGRFQDADESAYYEYICRRAGISVQYCAEQFENDGSPVSTIVKGVKRAMAGEYSRELSAKVFAGQGRLIEKGYRQGGPAGFGLRRTLIDERGQVKGILQRGEHKSIQTDRVILTLGPVEEVELVREIYRRFVHHGESESEIAADLNKRGIKSDLERNWTRGTVHQILINEKYAGDNVWNRQSFKLKKRHVRNDPDMWIRANGVFDAVIERFLFEAARTVINARSFRLSDEEMLQSLRDLYQRTGSLSGIVIDECDGMPSSSAYSSRFGSLLRAYSLVGFNPDRDYSYVEINRELRKRHPEVLEQVIGALKSSGSEAWQDSETDRVTVNEEFTLSIVIARCAQTPTGLLRWNLRFDTSLAPDITVVVRMDSANQKPFDYYLFPRLDLLAERLRMAEDNALQLDAYRFDDLAILYQIAAPVNLSEAA
;
A
#
# COMPACT_ATOMS: atom_id res chain seq x y z
N MET A 1 32.34 39.36 -37.14
CA MET A 1 31.16 40.26 -37.09
C MET A 1 30.99 40.69 -35.63
N ARG A 2 31.24 41.94 -35.19
CA ARG A 2 30.47 43.20 -35.42
C ARG A 2 28.97 43.02 -35.12
N MET A 3 28.26 43.78 -34.28
CA MET A 3 28.54 44.89 -33.31
C MET A 3 27.53 44.74 -32.12
N SER A 4 27.64 45.28 -30.89
CA SER A 4 28.33 46.44 -30.28
C SER A 4 27.51 47.77 -30.26
N ALA A 5 27.71 48.60 -29.21
CA ALA A 5 27.03 49.87 -28.82
C ALA A 5 25.67 49.74 -28.09
N LYS A 6 25.25 50.57 -27.12
CA LYS A 6 25.83 51.67 -26.25
C LYS A 6 24.84 51.84 -25.06
N MET A 7 25.22 52.02 -23.79
CA MET A 7 25.71 53.23 -23.07
C MET A 7 24.87 54.52 -23.21
N ASP A 8 24.57 55.11 -22.03
CA ASP A 8 24.32 56.54 -21.65
C ASP A 8 23.08 56.62 -20.72
N VAL A 9 23.07 57.01 -19.42
CA VAL A 9 23.94 57.74 -18.45
C VAL A 9 23.59 59.24 -18.26
N LEU A 10 23.57 59.72 -17.00
CA LEU A 10 23.19 61.07 -16.48
C LEU A 10 21.67 61.35 -16.33
N GLY A 11 21.16 62.05 -15.30
CA GLY A 11 21.81 62.56 -14.08
C GLY A 11 20.88 63.37 -13.13
N ALA A 12 21.42 63.71 -11.95
CA ALA A 12 21.18 64.91 -11.11
C ALA A 12 19.82 65.20 -10.40
N ALA A 13 19.94 65.68 -9.15
CA ALA A 13 18.91 66.31 -8.28
C ALA A 13 19.15 67.86 -8.24
N PRO A 14 18.67 68.71 -7.29
CA PRO A 14 17.76 68.54 -6.12
C PRO A 14 16.75 69.73 -5.90
N ALA A 15 16.29 69.93 -4.64
CA ALA A 15 15.64 71.14 -4.06
C ALA A 15 14.17 71.44 -4.47
N SER A 16 13.31 72.10 -3.67
CA SER A 16 13.30 72.57 -2.26
C SER A 16 11.87 73.04 -1.88
N GLY A 17 11.49 73.09 -0.59
CA GLY A 17 10.23 73.73 -0.17
C GLY A 17 10.01 73.74 1.35
N SER A 18 9.81 74.93 1.94
CA SER A 18 9.63 75.14 3.39
C SER A 18 8.56 76.21 3.67
N SER A 19 7.67 75.95 4.64
CA SER A 19 6.97 76.92 5.51
C SER A 19 6.07 76.11 6.48
N ALA A 20 6.14 76.13 7.82
CA ALA A 20 6.24 77.24 8.78
C ALA A 20 4.96 78.10 8.86
N PHE A 21 4.22 78.00 9.98
CA PHE A 21 3.29 78.95 10.64
C PHE A 21 2.49 78.17 11.73
N ASP A 22 2.01 78.70 12.86
CA ASP A 22 2.49 79.63 13.92
C ASP A 22 1.45 79.56 15.10
N GLN A 23 1.73 80.19 16.24
CA GLN A 23 0.80 80.57 17.34
C GLN A 23 0.43 79.47 18.36
N ARG A 24 0.86 79.55 19.64
CA ARG A 24 0.42 80.41 20.78
C ARG A 24 -0.98 80.00 21.31
N GLN A 25 -1.30 79.99 22.62
CA GLN A 25 -0.64 80.53 23.83
C GLN A 25 -1.19 79.82 25.10
N GLU A 26 -0.47 79.91 26.24
CA GLU A 26 -0.95 79.77 27.64
C GLU A 26 -1.61 78.42 28.10
N GLY A 27 -1.46 77.94 29.36
CA GLY A 27 -0.61 78.40 30.45
C GLY A 27 -1.26 78.29 31.84
N GLN A 28 -1.14 77.15 32.54
CA GLN A 28 -1.33 77.09 34.01
C GLN A 28 -0.56 75.92 34.68
N LYS A 29 -0.51 75.92 36.02
CA LYS A 29 0.65 75.52 36.83
C LYS A 29 0.29 74.42 37.85
N VAL A 30 1.20 73.42 38.02
CA VAL A 30 1.27 72.39 39.09
C VAL A 30 0.01 71.49 39.28
N ASP A 31 0.10 70.20 39.66
CA ASP A 31 1.10 69.56 40.52
C ASP A 31 1.32 68.04 40.22
N ARG A 32 2.53 67.57 40.55
CA ARG A 32 2.92 66.19 40.95
C ARG A 32 2.91 64.98 40.00
N GLU A 33 3.77 64.05 40.42
CA GLU A 33 3.90 62.62 40.11
C GLU A 33 4.53 62.17 38.79
N THR A 34 5.79 61.77 38.92
CA THR A 34 6.56 60.92 38.01
C THR A 34 5.83 59.60 37.72
N PHE A 35 5.09 59.55 36.62
CA PHE A 35 4.72 58.28 36.00
C PHE A 35 5.87 57.80 35.11
N ASN A 36 6.56 56.75 35.59
CA ASN A 36 7.60 56.07 34.84
C ASN A 36 6.95 55.35 33.65
N GLY A 37 7.14 55.89 32.44
CA GLY A 37 6.57 55.33 31.22
C GLY A 37 7.21 53.99 30.86
N MET A 38 6.64 52.88 31.33
CA MET A 38 6.93 51.56 30.78
C MET A 38 6.37 51.49 29.36
N SER A 39 7.21 51.83 28.38
CA SER A 39 7.05 51.37 27.01
C SER A 39 7.13 49.84 27.01
N SER A 40 5.99 49.16 27.06
CA SER A 40 5.92 47.73 26.82
C SER A 40 6.22 47.48 25.33
N GLU A 41 7.49 47.25 25.01
CA GLU A 41 7.85 46.61 23.75
C GLU A 41 7.03 45.31 23.64
N PRO A 42 6.40 45.02 22.49
CA PRO A 42 5.63 43.81 22.33
C PRO A 42 6.56 42.61 22.51
N GLN A 43 6.34 41.81 23.56
CA GLN A 43 7.20 40.66 23.81
C GLN A 43 7.18 39.72 22.60
N PRO A 44 8.34 39.22 22.15
CA PRO A 44 8.42 38.37 20.97
C PRO A 44 7.59 37.10 21.19
N ILE A 45 6.86 36.69 20.16
CA ILE A 45 6.07 35.46 20.21
C ILE A 45 7.04 34.28 20.32
N ARG A 46 6.99 33.55 21.44
CA ARG A 46 7.89 32.41 21.69
C ARG A 46 7.32 31.15 21.07
N ALA A 47 8.10 30.45 20.25
CA ALA A 47 7.69 29.30 19.47
C ALA A 47 8.65 28.10 19.63
N ALA A 48 8.14 26.88 19.43
CA ALA A 48 8.96 25.70 19.21
C ALA A 48 9.04 25.36 17.71
N GLU A 49 10.19 24.93 17.20
CA GLU A 49 10.29 24.35 15.85
C GLU A 49 10.13 22.82 15.91
N TYR A 50 9.39 22.24 14.95
CA TYR A 50 9.33 20.78 14.73
C TYR A 50 9.83 20.41 13.33
N VAL A 51 10.90 19.61 13.28
CA VAL A 51 11.56 19.17 12.04
C VAL A 51 11.63 17.64 11.95
N ARG A 52 11.57 17.11 10.72
CA ARG A 52 11.61 15.67 10.48
C ARG A 52 12.33 15.30 9.18
N MET A 53 13.20 14.30 9.25
CA MET A 53 13.76 13.64 8.06
C MET A 53 12.75 12.65 7.48
N SER A 54 12.39 12.81 6.20
CA SER A 54 11.62 11.82 5.45
C SER A 54 12.53 10.77 4.82
N THR A 55 12.18 9.49 4.93
CA THR A 55 12.95 8.35 4.37
C THR A 55 13.16 8.42 2.85
N ASP A 56 12.22 9.05 2.12
CA ASP A 56 12.12 8.83 0.68
C ASP A 56 12.81 9.93 -0.16
N HIS A 57 13.19 11.08 0.42
CA HIS A 57 13.73 12.23 -0.31
C HIS A 57 14.87 12.93 0.46
N GLN A 58 16.11 12.77 0.01
CA GLN A 58 17.30 13.49 0.51
C GLN A 58 17.37 14.98 0.10
N ARG A 59 16.32 15.56 -0.49
CA ARG A 59 16.37 16.93 -1.06
C ARG A 59 16.24 18.07 -0.04
N TYR A 60 15.72 17.80 1.15
CA TYR A 60 15.61 18.79 2.23
C TYR A 60 15.96 18.13 3.55
N SER A 61 17.20 18.34 3.99
CA SER A 61 17.66 17.87 5.29
C SER A 61 16.94 18.59 6.43
N THR A 62 17.18 18.16 7.67
CA THR A 62 16.65 18.82 8.88
C THR A 62 17.15 20.26 8.99
N GLU A 63 18.37 20.51 8.54
CA GLU A 63 19.04 21.81 8.62
C GLU A 63 18.36 22.81 7.68
N ASN A 64 18.10 22.43 6.42
CA ASN A 64 17.35 23.27 5.46
C ASN A 64 15.91 23.55 5.93
N GLN A 65 15.29 22.62 6.66
CA GLN A 65 13.95 22.83 7.23
C GLN A 65 14.00 23.83 8.39
N SER A 66 14.95 23.69 9.32
CA SER A 66 15.19 24.65 10.40
C SER A 66 15.59 26.04 9.89
N GLU A 67 16.39 26.12 8.81
CA GLU A 67 16.77 27.39 8.18
C GLU A 67 15.53 28.14 7.66
N ALA A 68 14.68 27.47 6.88
CA ALA A 68 13.42 28.05 6.38
C ALA A 68 12.45 28.45 7.50
N ILE A 69 12.38 27.66 8.60
CA ILE A 69 11.57 27.98 9.78
C ILE A 69 12.15 29.21 10.52
N ARG A 70 13.47 29.32 10.65
CA ARG A 70 14.16 30.46 11.28
C ARG A 70 14.01 31.74 10.48
N ASP A 71 14.06 31.67 9.16
CA ASP A 71 13.82 32.83 8.30
C ASP A 71 12.36 33.30 8.36
N TYR A 72 11.41 32.36 8.37
CA TYR A 72 9.98 32.65 8.63
C TYR A 72 9.76 33.34 9.98
N ALA A 73 10.41 32.84 11.03
CA ALA A 73 10.34 33.36 12.39
C ALA A 73 10.96 34.77 12.50
N ARG A 74 12.17 34.96 11.95
CA ARG A 74 12.88 36.25 11.93
C ARG A 74 12.08 37.33 11.21
N ALA A 75 11.44 36.99 10.10
CA ALA A 75 10.58 37.90 9.34
C ALA A 75 9.30 38.34 10.08
N ARG A 76 8.94 37.68 11.18
CA ARG A 76 7.72 37.93 11.98
C ARG A 76 7.99 38.29 13.45
N GLY A 77 9.24 38.45 13.86
CA GLY A 77 9.59 38.73 15.26
C GLY A 77 9.28 37.57 16.23
N ILE A 78 9.29 36.34 15.72
CA ILE A 78 9.04 35.12 16.49
C ILE A 78 10.37 34.58 17.01
N GLU A 79 10.47 34.30 18.31
CA GLU A 79 11.63 33.69 18.96
C GLU A 79 11.47 32.17 18.99
N ILE A 80 12.44 31.40 18.48
CA ILE A 80 12.42 29.92 18.57
C ILE A 80 13.17 29.49 19.82
N VAL A 81 12.44 28.85 20.75
CA VAL A 81 12.92 28.55 22.12
C VAL A 81 13.10 27.06 22.39
N ARG A 82 12.53 26.19 21.56
CA ARG A 82 12.76 24.72 21.57
C ARG A 82 12.80 24.16 20.15
N THR A 83 13.56 23.08 19.98
CA THR A 83 13.67 22.33 18.71
C THR A 83 13.33 20.86 18.96
N TYR A 84 12.29 20.35 18.30
CA TYR A 84 11.90 18.94 18.33
C TYR A 84 12.24 18.29 16.98
N ALA A 85 13.16 17.32 16.97
CA ALA A 85 13.71 16.74 15.74
C ALA A 85 13.53 15.21 15.68
N ASP A 86 12.78 14.72 14.68
CA ASP A 86 12.64 13.28 14.41
C ASP A 86 13.54 12.82 13.24
N SER A 87 14.46 11.89 13.52
CA SER A 87 15.35 11.30 12.53
C SER A 87 14.73 10.10 11.80
N GLY A 88 14.79 10.11 10.47
CA GLY A 88 14.70 8.94 9.58
C GLY A 88 13.45 8.05 9.62
N LYS A 89 12.33 8.45 10.24
CA LYS A 89 11.18 7.55 10.48
C LYS A 89 9.92 7.89 9.66
N SER A 90 9.11 6.85 9.41
CA SER A 90 7.90 6.91 8.58
C SER A 90 6.84 7.85 9.16
N GLY A 91 6.34 8.80 8.36
CA GLY A 91 5.34 9.78 8.79
C GLY A 91 3.88 9.29 8.82
N LEU A 92 3.67 7.97 8.79
CA LEU A 92 2.38 7.29 8.57
C LEU A 92 1.77 6.68 9.86
N LYS A 93 2.33 7.02 11.02
CA LYS A 93 1.95 6.64 12.40
C LYS A 93 2.70 7.57 13.37
N ILE A 94 2.22 7.74 14.60
CA ILE A 94 3.00 8.43 15.66
C ILE A 94 4.03 7.51 16.34
N GLU A 95 3.88 6.19 16.20
CA GLU A 95 4.87 5.20 16.64
C GLU A 95 6.25 5.50 16.03
N GLY A 96 7.24 5.73 16.89
CA GLY A 96 8.61 6.11 16.51
C GLY A 96 8.84 7.61 16.30
N ARG A 97 7.80 8.45 16.28
CA ARG A 97 7.95 9.92 16.24
C ARG A 97 8.12 10.46 17.66
N ASP A 98 9.27 10.15 18.23
CA ASP A 98 9.52 10.32 19.66
C ASP A 98 9.64 11.81 20.03
N ALA A 99 10.18 12.65 19.12
CA ALA A 99 10.22 14.10 19.33
C ALA A 99 8.82 14.76 19.18
N LEU A 100 7.97 14.27 18.25
CA LEU A 100 6.58 14.74 18.18
C LEU A 100 5.79 14.30 19.43
N ARG A 101 6.04 13.09 19.93
CA ARG A 101 5.37 12.60 21.16
C ARG A 101 5.74 13.46 22.35
N GLN A 102 7.03 13.77 22.54
CA GLN A 102 7.50 14.69 23.59
C GLN A 102 6.86 16.07 23.46
N LEU A 103 6.76 16.63 22.23
CA LEU A 103 6.08 17.90 21.99
C LEU A 103 4.62 17.87 22.47
N ILE A 104 3.88 16.80 22.14
CA ILE A 104 2.48 16.64 22.54
C ILE A 104 2.33 16.40 24.06
N GLU A 105 3.26 15.67 24.68
CA GLU A 105 3.29 15.46 26.13
C GLU A 105 3.58 16.78 26.87
N ASP A 106 4.60 17.55 26.46
CA ASP A 106 4.92 18.87 27.03
C ASP A 106 3.72 19.83 26.96
N VAL A 107 3.04 19.86 25.80
CA VAL A 107 1.80 20.61 25.54
C VAL A 107 0.66 20.17 26.48
N GLN A 108 0.51 18.87 26.74
CA GLN A 108 -0.55 18.34 27.61
C GLN A 108 -0.28 18.56 29.11
N VAL A 109 1.00 18.57 29.52
CA VAL A 109 1.42 18.88 30.89
C VAL A 109 1.28 20.38 31.20
N GLY A 110 1.29 21.25 30.18
CA GLY A 110 1.05 22.69 30.34
C GLY A 110 2.26 23.47 30.85
N THR A 111 3.47 22.89 30.78
CA THR A 111 4.75 23.49 31.20
C THR A 111 5.56 24.04 30.02
N THR A 112 4.88 24.34 28.90
CA THR A 112 5.46 24.92 27.69
C THR A 112 5.73 26.41 27.86
N ASP A 113 6.93 26.84 27.49
CA ASP A 113 7.34 28.24 27.52
C ASP A 113 7.16 28.94 26.15
N PHE A 114 6.35 28.34 25.27
CA PHE A 114 6.02 28.80 23.92
C PHE A 114 4.51 28.74 23.67
N THR A 115 4.01 29.63 22.80
CA THR A 115 2.59 29.74 22.41
C THR A 115 2.34 29.32 20.95
N MET A 116 3.39 28.94 20.24
CA MET A 116 3.34 28.54 18.83
C MET A 116 4.27 27.36 18.53
N VAL A 117 3.88 26.51 17.58
CA VAL A 117 4.72 25.45 17.01
C VAL A 117 4.88 25.74 15.52
N LEU A 118 6.12 25.98 15.09
CA LEU A 118 6.48 26.17 13.69
C LEU A 118 6.85 24.83 13.05
N VAL A 119 6.24 24.55 11.91
CA VAL A 119 6.47 23.34 11.12
C VAL A 119 6.76 23.78 9.68
N TYR A 120 7.66 23.10 8.97
CA TYR A 120 7.96 23.47 7.58
C TYR A 120 6.73 23.33 6.66
N ASP A 121 6.10 22.15 6.63
CA ASP A 121 4.93 21.87 5.80
C ASP A 121 3.95 20.87 6.49
N VAL A 122 2.74 20.70 5.94
CA VAL A 122 1.72 19.78 6.48
C VAL A 122 2.21 18.31 6.52
N SER A 123 3.11 17.91 5.60
CA SER A 123 3.69 16.56 5.59
C SER A 123 4.70 16.30 6.70
N ARG A 124 5.30 17.36 7.25
CA ARG A 124 6.16 17.28 8.43
C ARG A 124 5.33 17.07 9.67
N TRP A 125 4.21 17.79 9.84
CA TRP A 125 3.30 17.56 10.97
C TRP A 125 2.75 16.13 10.98
N GLY A 126 2.18 15.65 9.88
CA GLY A 126 1.77 14.26 9.75
C GLY A 126 1.14 13.90 8.42
N ARG A 127 1.44 12.69 7.92
CA ARG A 127 0.70 12.02 6.85
C ARG A 127 0.18 10.69 7.36
N PHE A 128 -0.48 10.70 8.51
CA PHE A 128 -1.06 9.50 9.09
C PHE A 128 -2.06 8.87 8.11
N GLN A 129 -2.28 7.55 8.22
CA GLN A 129 -3.17 6.84 7.28
C GLN A 129 -4.64 7.19 7.51
N ASP A 130 -4.95 7.66 8.72
CA ASP A 130 -6.16 8.37 9.07
C ASP A 130 -5.85 9.88 9.05
N ALA A 131 -6.65 10.68 8.34
CA ALA A 131 -6.46 12.13 8.29
C ALA A 131 -6.74 12.79 9.66
N ASP A 132 -7.55 12.16 10.49
CA ASP A 132 -8.02 12.69 11.76
C ASP A 132 -6.96 12.56 12.86
N GLU A 133 -6.00 11.63 12.76
CA GLU A 133 -4.80 11.62 13.63
C GLU A 133 -4.05 12.96 13.55
N SER A 134 -3.90 13.55 12.35
CA SER A 134 -3.22 14.85 12.19
C SER A 134 -4.04 16.00 12.78
N ALA A 135 -5.36 15.91 12.67
CA ALA A 135 -6.30 16.88 13.23
C ALA A 135 -6.31 16.82 14.76
N TYR A 136 -6.26 15.61 15.34
CA TYR A 136 -6.26 15.35 16.77
C TYR A 136 -5.04 15.96 17.47
N TYR A 137 -3.83 15.76 16.93
CA TYR A 137 -2.63 16.38 17.51
C TYR A 137 -2.63 17.91 17.37
N GLU A 138 -3.11 18.46 16.25
CA GLU A 138 -3.28 19.91 16.09
C GLU A 138 -4.34 20.48 17.05
N TYR A 139 -5.39 19.70 17.33
CA TYR A 139 -6.45 20.05 18.29
C TYR A 139 -5.94 20.03 19.74
N ILE A 140 -5.07 19.08 20.12
CA ILE A 140 -4.42 19.07 21.44
C ILE A 140 -3.65 20.37 21.67
N CYS A 141 -2.80 20.79 20.71
CA CYS A 141 -2.08 22.06 20.79
C CYS A 141 -3.06 23.24 20.92
N ARG A 142 -4.06 23.33 20.04
CA ARG A 142 -5.04 24.42 20.05
C ARG A 142 -5.82 24.52 21.37
N ARG A 143 -6.19 23.38 21.96
CA ARG A 143 -6.89 23.31 23.25
C ARG A 143 -6.01 23.78 24.42
N ALA A 144 -4.69 23.63 24.31
CA ALA A 144 -3.70 24.18 25.24
C ALA A 144 -3.33 25.66 24.95
N GLY A 145 -4.01 26.32 24.01
CA GLY A 145 -3.70 27.70 23.60
C GLY A 145 -2.49 27.83 22.66
N ILE A 146 -1.96 26.71 22.15
CA ILE A 146 -0.76 26.67 21.32
C ILE A 146 -1.15 26.53 19.85
N SER A 147 -0.78 27.53 19.05
CA SER A 147 -1.05 27.53 17.61
C SER A 147 0.00 26.71 16.84
N VAL A 148 -0.39 26.01 15.78
CA VAL A 148 0.55 25.29 14.89
C VAL A 148 0.60 26.04 13.55
N GLN A 149 1.76 26.51 13.11
CA GLN A 149 1.90 27.23 11.83
C GLN A 149 2.80 26.47 10.84
N TYR A 150 2.48 26.60 9.55
CA TYR A 150 3.16 25.92 8.44
C TYR A 150 3.92 26.95 7.60
N CYS A 151 5.25 26.95 7.70
CA CYS A 151 6.09 28.05 7.20
C CYS A 151 6.17 28.12 5.66
N ALA A 152 5.99 26.99 4.96
CA ALA A 152 5.99 26.91 3.50
C ALA A 152 4.59 27.04 2.86
N GLU A 153 3.54 27.27 3.66
CA GLU A 153 2.15 27.35 3.18
C GLU A 153 1.71 28.81 3.01
N GLN A 154 1.05 29.12 1.89
CA GLN A 154 0.64 30.49 1.52
C GLN A 154 -0.66 30.97 2.21
N PHE A 155 -1.11 30.27 3.25
CA PHE A 155 -2.31 30.63 4.02
C PHE A 155 -1.98 30.63 5.52
N GLU A 156 -2.47 31.64 6.23
CA GLU A 156 -2.28 31.72 7.68
C GLU A 156 -3.13 30.64 8.37
N ASN A 157 -2.58 30.00 9.42
CA ASN A 157 -3.35 29.08 10.25
C ASN A 157 -4.16 29.86 11.30
N ASP A 158 -5.11 30.64 10.77
CA ASP A 158 -6.05 31.50 11.49
C ASP A 158 -7.21 30.74 12.17
N GLY A 159 -7.37 29.45 11.87
CA GLY A 159 -8.51 28.65 12.31
C GLY A 159 -9.83 28.93 11.57
N SER A 160 -9.80 29.71 10.48
CA SER A 160 -10.98 29.98 9.67
C SER A 160 -11.58 28.70 9.06
N PRO A 161 -12.88 28.73 8.69
CA PRO A 161 -13.49 27.64 7.92
C PRO A 161 -12.73 27.34 6.63
N VAL A 162 -12.20 28.38 5.97
CA VAL A 162 -11.42 28.24 4.72
C VAL A 162 -10.08 27.54 4.99
N SER A 163 -9.30 27.95 5.98
CA SER A 163 -8.03 27.28 6.28
C SER A 163 -8.23 25.85 6.80
N THR A 164 -9.36 25.58 7.47
CA THR A 164 -9.76 24.23 7.89
C THR A 164 -10.12 23.33 6.70
N ILE A 165 -10.94 23.82 5.76
CA ILE A 165 -11.28 23.10 4.53
C ILE A 165 -10.03 22.83 3.68
N VAL A 166 -9.18 23.84 3.47
CA VAL A 166 -7.93 23.71 2.69
C VAL A 166 -6.99 22.67 3.30
N LYS A 167 -6.85 22.61 4.64
CA LYS A 167 -6.11 21.53 5.31
C LYS A 167 -6.75 20.17 5.12
N GLY A 168 -8.07 20.06 5.23
CA GLY A 168 -8.81 18.81 5.01
C GLY A 168 -8.56 18.26 3.61
N VAL A 169 -8.73 19.11 2.59
CA VAL A 169 -8.40 18.83 1.19
C VAL A 169 -6.93 18.43 1.04
N LYS A 170 -5.98 19.18 1.60
CA LYS A 170 -4.54 18.82 1.51
C LYS A 170 -4.20 17.49 2.23
N ARG A 171 -4.88 17.13 3.32
CA ARG A 171 -4.72 15.83 4.01
C ARG A 171 -5.27 14.68 3.16
N ALA A 172 -6.47 14.83 2.62
CA ALA A 172 -7.07 13.88 1.68
C ALA A 172 -6.17 13.70 0.44
N MET A 173 -5.76 14.80 -0.20
CA MET A 173 -4.84 14.81 -1.33
C MET A 173 -3.49 14.16 -1.00
N ALA A 174 -2.95 14.31 0.22
CA ALA A 174 -1.71 13.63 0.60
C ALA A 174 -1.88 12.11 0.76
N GLY A 175 -3.05 11.66 1.26
CA GLY A 175 -3.43 10.25 1.32
C GLY A 175 -3.65 9.65 -0.07
N GLU A 176 -4.36 10.37 -0.94
CA GLU A 176 -4.58 9.99 -2.33
C GLU A 176 -3.30 9.99 -3.15
N TYR A 177 -2.45 11.01 -3.02
CA TYR A 177 -1.13 11.05 -3.64
C TYR A 177 -0.28 9.85 -3.23
N SER A 178 -0.41 9.33 -1.99
CA SER A 178 0.26 8.10 -1.57
C SER A 178 -0.31 6.85 -2.26
N ARG A 179 -1.64 6.75 -2.42
CA ARG A 179 -2.31 5.67 -3.18
C ARG A 179 -1.92 5.71 -4.67
N GLU A 180 -2.03 6.89 -5.28
CA GLU A 180 -1.71 7.16 -6.68
C GLU A 180 -0.23 6.96 -6.97
N LEU A 181 0.68 7.42 -6.10
CA LEU A 181 2.11 7.15 -6.20
C LEU A 181 2.40 5.65 -6.08
N SER A 182 1.71 4.90 -5.20
CA SER A 182 1.87 3.44 -5.13
C SER A 182 1.45 2.76 -6.44
N ALA A 183 0.38 3.23 -7.09
CA ALA A 183 -0.06 2.74 -8.39
C ALA A 183 0.92 3.11 -9.52
N LYS A 184 1.36 4.38 -9.59
CA LYS A 184 2.35 4.88 -10.55
C LYS A 184 3.70 4.18 -10.42
N VAL A 185 4.19 3.96 -9.20
CA VAL A 185 5.41 3.19 -8.93
C VAL A 185 5.22 1.74 -9.38
N PHE A 186 4.14 1.07 -9.01
CA PHE A 186 3.88 -0.31 -9.44
C PHE A 186 3.84 -0.44 -10.97
N ALA A 187 3.11 0.42 -11.67
CA ALA A 187 3.05 0.45 -13.13
C ALA A 187 4.43 0.76 -13.75
N GLY A 188 5.20 1.68 -13.16
CA GLY A 188 6.56 1.97 -13.58
C GLY A 188 7.51 0.78 -13.40
N GLN A 189 7.38 0.03 -12.30
CA GLN A 189 8.14 -1.21 -12.07
C GLN A 189 7.74 -2.30 -13.08
N GLY A 190 6.45 -2.46 -13.38
CA GLY A 190 5.95 -3.36 -14.43
C GLY A 190 6.56 -3.06 -15.80
N ARG A 191 6.49 -1.80 -16.25
CA ARG A 191 7.12 -1.34 -17.51
C ARG A 191 8.63 -1.55 -17.56
N LEU A 192 9.32 -1.55 -16.42
CA LEU A 192 10.75 -1.85 -16.36
C LEU A 192 11.01 -3.35 -16.55
N ILE A 193 10.17 -4.23 -15.99
CA ILE A 193 10.21 -5.68 -16.23
C ILE A 193 9.96 -6.01 -17.70
N GLU A 194 8.93 -5.41 -18.30
CA GLU A 194 8.58 -5.55 -19.73
C GLU A 194 9.74 -5.15 -20.66
N LYS A 195 10.52 -4.14 -20.26
CA LYS A 195 11.75 -3.69 -20.96
C LYS A 195 12.99 -4.53 -20.65
N GLY A 196 12.86 -5.65 -19.95
CA GLY A 196 13.96 -6.56 -19.62
C GLY A 196 14.77 -6.21 -18.35
N TYR A 197 14.44 -5.12 -17.66
CA TYR A 197 15.15 -4.73 -16.44
C TYR A 197 14.65 -5.49 -15.21
N ARG A 198 15.53 -5.69 -14.23
CA ARG A 198 15.32 -6.53 -13.06
C ARG A 198 14.88 -5.73 -11.83
N GLN A 199 13.59 -5.83 -11.48
CA GLN A 199 13.02 -5.15 -10.30
C GLN A 199 13.16 -5.97 -9.00
N GLY A 200 14.42 -6.25 -8.63
CA GLY A 200 14.80 -6.92 -7.38
C GLY A 200 14.89 -8.45 -7.44
N GLY A 201 15.05 -9.06 -6.26
CA GLY A 201 15.31 -10.49 -6.09
C GLY A 201 16.77 -10.92 -6.38
N PRO A 202 17.17 -12.13 -5.98
CA PRO A 202 18.49 -12.68 -6.29
C PRO A 202 18.60 -13.04 -7.78
N ALA A 203 19.85 -13.13 -8.27
CA ALA A 203 20.15 -13.70 -9.59
C ALA A 203 19.91 -15.21 -9.60
N GLY A 204 20.46 -15.91 -8.59
CA GLY A 204 20.60 -17.36 -8.55
C GLY A 204 21.92 -17.84 -9.16
N PHE A 205 22.25 -19.09 -8.89
CA PHE A 205 23.45 -19.77 -9.41
C PHE A 205 23.57 -19.69 -10.94
N GLY A 206 24.76 -19.46 -11.49
CA GLY A 206 24.98 -19.30 -12.93
C GLY A 206 24.56 -17.95 -13.53
N LEU A 207 24.00 -17.04 -12.72
CA LEU A 207 23.57 -15.70 -13.14
C LEU A 207 24.17 -14.62 -12.24
N ARG A 208 24.24 -13.38 -12.75
CA ARG A 208 24.69 -12.19 -12.01
C ARG A 208 23.74 -11.01 -12.21
N ARG A 209 23.64 -10.15 -11.19
CA ARG A 209 22.92 -8.87 -11.25
C ARG A 209 23.89 -7.82 -11.78
N THR A 210 23.71 -7.37 -13.01
CA THR A 210 24.63 -6.43 -13.65
C THR A 210 24.00 -5.05 -13.72
N LEU A 211 24.71 -4.04 -13.20
CA LEU A 211 24.32 -2.64 -13.22
C LEU A 211 24.73 -2.03 -14.56
N ILE A 212 23.78 -1.39 -15.24
CA ILE A 212 24.00 -0.65 -16.49
C ILE A 212 23.53 0.79 -16.33
N ASP A 213 24.14 1.72 -17.07
CA ASP A 213 23.71 3.13 -17.12
C ASP A 213 22.50 3.34 -18.06
N GLU A 214 22.12 4.61 -18.28
CA GLU A 214 21.05 5.02 -19.20
C GLU A 214 21.31 4.66 -20.68
N ARG A 215 22.58 4.47 -21.05
CA ARG A 215 23.03 4.14 -22.41
C ARG A 215 23.20 2.63 -22.60
N GLY A 216 22.95 1.83 -21.56
CA GLY A 216 23.13 0.38 -21.54
C GLY A 216 24.56 -0.07 -21.27
N GLN A 217 25.47 0.83 -20.90
CA GLN A 217 26.87 0.49 -20.64
C GLN A 217 27.04 -0.11 -19.24
N VAL A 218 27.78 -1.22 -19.15
CA VAL A 218 28.00 -1.96 -17.90
C VAL A 218 28.87 -1.14 -16.94
N LYS A 219 28.36 -0.95 -15.72
CA LYS A 219 29.04 -0.26 -14.61
C LYS A 219 29.68 -1.24 -13.62
N GLY A 220 29.14 -2.45 -13.50
CA GLY A 220 29.65 -3.49 -12.60
C GLY A 220 28.60 -4.52 -12.19
N ILE A 221 29.01 -5.51 -11.40
CA ILE A 221 28.14 -6.56 -10.84
C ILE A 221 27.73 -6.16 -9.42
N LEU A 222 26.44 -6.22 -9.11
CA LEU A 222 25.89 -5.98 -7.77
C LEU A 222 25.94 -7.26 -6.94
N GLN A 223 26.66 -7.21 -5.82
CA GLN A 223 26.72 -8.27 -4.83
C GLN A 223 25.39 -8.44 -4.08
N ARG A 224 25.33 -9.49 -3.25
CA ARG A 224 24.16 -9.78 -2.42
C ARG A 224 23.97 -8.67 -1.38
N GLY A 225 22.78 -8.07 -1.37
CA GLY A 225 22.46 -6.93 -0.49
C GLY A 225 22.80 -5.56 -1.10
N GLU A 226 23.51 -5.51 -2.23
CA GLU A 226 23.76 -4.24 -2.91
C GLU A 226 22.58 -3.80 -3.78
N HIS A 227 22.35 -2.48 -3.80
CA HIS A 227 21.28 -1.82 -4.53
C HIS A 227 21.88 -0.70 -5.39
N LYS A 228 21.23 -0.39 -6.52
CA LYS A 228 21.62 0.77 -7.33
C LYS A 228 21.44 2.06 -6.52
N SER A 229 22.43 2.94 -6.57
CA SER A 229 22.39 4.26 -5.91
C SER A 229 21.73 5.33 -6.79
N ILE A 230 21.90 5.24 -8.11
CA ILE A 230 21.34 6.19 -9.08
C ILE A 230 19.99 5.65 -9.59
N GLN A 231 18.96 6.52 -9.62
CA GLN A 231 17.62 6.12 -10.07
C GLN A 231 17.57 5.75 -11.56
N THR A 232 18.41 6.38 -12.39
CA THR A 232 18.41 6.21 -13.84
C THR A 232 19.18 4.98 -14.32
N ASP A 233 20.17 4.50 -13.55
CA ASP A 233 20.77 3.17 -13.74
C ASP A 233 19.70 2.06 -13.78
N ARG A 234 19.99 0.98 -14.47
CA ARG A 234 19.16 -0.23 -14.54
C ARG A 234 19.94 -1.44 -14.06
N VAL A 235 19.23 -2.48 -13.66
CA VAL A 235 19.81 -3.78 -13.34
C VAL A 235 19.29 -4.76 -14.37
N ILE A 236 20.16 -5.59 -14.94
CA ILE A 236 19.80 -6.72 -15.79
C ILE A 236 20.32 -8.01 -15.16
N LEU A 237 19.90 -9.15 -15.68
CA LEU A 237 20.59 -10.41 -15.44
C LEU A 237 21.57 -10.68 -16.58
N THR A 238 22.75 -11.16 -16.24
CA THR A 238 23.75 -11.66 -17.21
C THR A 238 24.23 -13.02 -16.76
N LEU A 239 24.88 -13.76 -17.66
CA LEU A 239 25.58 -15.00 -17.30
C LEU A 239 26.63 -14.76 -16.19
N GLY A 240 26.80 -15.76 -15.34
CA GLY A 240 27.85 -15.81 -14.33
C GLY A 240 29.15 -16.45 -14.84
N PRO A 241 30.01 -16.93 -13.93
CA PRO A 241 31.18 -17.74 -14.27
C PRO A 241 30.79 -18.92 -15.17
N VAL A 242 31.66 -19.24 -16.12
CA VAL A 242 31.40 -20.27 -17.14
C VAL A 242 31.17 -21.64 -16.49
N GLU A 243 31.86 -21.90 -15.39
CA GLU A 243 31.75 -23.11 -14.57
C GLU A 243 30.35 -23.26 -13.95
N GLU A 244 29.77 -22.17 -13.46
CA GLU A 244 28.40 -22.18 -12.91
C GLU A 244 27.36 -22.36 -14.02
N VAL A 245 27.56 -21.69 -15.17
CA VAL A 245 26.68 -21.77 -16.35
C VAL A 245 26.66 -23.18 -16.93
N GLU A 246 27.83 -23.81 -17.11
CA GLU A 246 27.92 -25.19 -17.57
C GLU A 246 27.36 -26.19 -16.55
N LEU A 247 27.48 -25.94 -15.25
CA LEU A 247 26.86 -26.79 -14.25
C LEU A 247 25.33 -26.73 -14.31
N VAL A 248 24.73 -25.55 -14.55
CA VAL A 248 23.27 -25.46 -14.78
C VAL A 248 22.88 -26.23 -16.05
N ARG A 249 23.66 -26.11 -17.13
CA ARG A 249 23.44 -26.89 -18.37
C ARG A 249 23.57 -28.40 -18.12
N GLU A 250 24.53 -28.83 -17.28
CA GLU A 250 24.71 -30.22 -16.85
C GLU A 250 23.47 -30.72 -16.09
N ILE A 251 22.97 -29.95 -15.11
CA ILE A 251 21.77 -30.27 -14.32
C ILE A 251 20.55 -30.50 -15.24
N TYR A 252 20.29 -29.59 -16.19
CA TYR A 252 19.19 -29.75 -17.14
C TYR A 252 19.38 -30.95 -18.06
N ARG A 253 20.59 -31.18 -18.58
CA ARG A 253 20.89 -32.35 -19.45
C ARG A 253 20.69 -33.68 -18.71
N ARG A 254 21.19 -33.81 -17.48
CA ARG A 254 21.02 -35.00 -16.63
C ARG A 254 19.56 -35.26 -16.30
N PHE A 255 18.83 -34.22 -15.91
CA PHE A 255 17.40 -34.33 -15.60
C PHE A 255 16.54 -34.74 -16.82
N VAL A 256 16.77 -34.12 -17.99
CA VAL A 256 15.94 -34.32 -19.19
C VAL A 256 16.35 -35.55 -20.00
N HIS A 257 17.64 -35.74 -20.26
CA HIS A 257 18.11 -36.81 -21.15
C HIS A 257 18.45 -38.11 -20.42
N HIS A 258 19.04 -38.03 -19.22
CA HIS A 258 19.38 -39.23 -18.43
C HIS A 258 18.24 -39.65 -17.50
N GLY A 259 17.27 -38.77 -17.27
CA GLY A 259 16.10 -39.03 -16.42
C GLY A 259 16.40 -38.99 -14.92
N GLU A 260 17.60 -38.56 -14.52
CA GLU A 260 18.02 -38.48 -13.12
C GLU A 260 17.05 -37.64 -12.27
N SER A 261 16.87 -38.01 -11.00
CA SER A 261 16.08 -37.24 -10.05
C SER A 261 16.81 -36.00 -9.55
N GLU A 262 16.06 -34.99 -9.12
CA GLU A 262 16.64 -33.79 -8.51
C GLU A 262 17.53 -34.11 -7.28
N SER A 263 17.24 -35.21 -6.59
CA SER A 263 17.94 -35.70 -5.39
C SER A 263 19.27 -36.38 -5.72
N GLU A 264 19.32 -37.22 -6.77
CA GLU A 264 20.56 -37.83 -7.27
C GLU A 264 21.53 -36.76 -7.79
N ILE A 265 21.00 -35.77 -8.53
CA ILE A 265 21.76 -34.61 -8.99
C ILE A 265 22.31 -33.84 -7.78
N ALA A 266 21.49 -33.50 -6.78
CA ALA A 266 21.95 -32.81 -5.58
C ALA A 266 23.02 -33.60 -4.80
N ALA A 267 22.88 -34.93 -4.69
CA ALA A 267 23.83 -35.79 -4.02
C ALA A 267 25.20 -35.83 -4.74
N ASP A 268 25.21 -35.92 -6.07
CA ASP A 268 26.45 -35.87 -6.86
C ASP A 268 27.16 -34.51 -6.74
N LEU A 269 26.43 -33.40 -6.84
CA LEU A 269 27.00 -32.05 -6.69
C LEU A 269 27.66 -31.86 -5.31
N ASN A 270 27.00 -32.35 -4.25
CA ASN A 270 27.56 -32.35 -2.91
C ASN A 270 28.78 -33.26 -2.77
N LYS A 271 28.76 -34.45 -3.39
CA LYS A 271 29.90 -35.40 -3.41
C LYS A 271 31.11 -34.82 -4.14
N ARG A 272 30.90 -34.00 -5.18
CA ARG A 272 31.91 -33.22 -5.90
C ARG A 272 32.39 -31.99 -5.11
N GLY A 273 31.85 -31.73 -3.91
CA GLY A 273 32.20 -30.59 -3.07
C GLY A 273 31.66 -29.24 -3.53
N ILE A 274 30.81 -29.22 -4.58
CA ILE A 274 30.29 -28.00 -5.18
C ILE A 274 29.24 -27.37 -4.25
N LYS A 275 29.29 -26.04 -4.09
CA LYS A 275 28.33 -25.27 -3.29
C LYS A 275 27.36 -24.48 -4.18
N SER A 276 26.19 -24.17 -3.64
CA SER A 276 25.20 -23.26 -4.27
C SER A 276 25.62 -21.79 -4.14
N ASP A 277 24.83 -20.88 -4.73
CA ASP A 277 25.03 -19.42 -4.70
C ASP A 277 24.90 -18.79 -3.30
N LEU A 278 24.49 -19.60 -2.32
CA LEU A 278 24.40 -19.25 -0.90
C LEU A 278 25.47 -19.95 -0.05
N GLU A 279 26.50 -20.52 -0.67
CA GLU A 279 27.58 -21.32 -0.06
C GLU A 279 27.09 -22.58 0.69
N ARG A 280 25.87 -23.03 0.37
CA ARG A 280 25.22 -24.19 1.00
C ARG A 280 25.38 -25.44 0.15
N ASN A 281 25.25 -26.59 0.81
CA ASN A 281 25.04 -27.86 0.12
C ASN A 281 23.77 -27.79 -0.75
N TRP A 282 23.80 -28.51 -1.86
CA TRP A 282 22.66 -28.69 -2.76
C TRP A 282 21.58 -29.53 -2.09
N THR A 283 20.32 -29.16 -2.32
CA THR A 283 19.14 -29.92 -1.88
C THR A 283 18.27 -30.25 -3.09
N ARG A 284 17.38 -31.25 -2.94
CA ARG A 284 16.36 -31.61 -3.94
C ARG A 284 15.52 -30.39 -4.31
N GLY A 285 15.13 -29.56 -3.33
CA GLY A 285 14.42 -28.32 -3.55
C GLY A 285 15.25 -27.25 -4.28
N THR A 286 16.54 -27.13 -3.98
CA THR A 286 17.45 -26.20 -4.68
C THR A 286 17.59 -26.55 -6.16
N VAL A 287 17.79 -27.83 -6.49
CA VAL A 287 17.85 -28.31 -7.89
C VAL A 287 16.50 -28.12 -8.58
N HIS A 288 15.39 -28.43 -7.90
CA HIS A 288 14.04 -28.19 -8.43
C HIS A 288 13.80 -26.70 -8.75
N GLN A 289 14.23 -25.77 -7.88
CA GLN A 289 14.16 -24.32 -8.14
C GLN A 289 15.06 -23.84 -9.28
N ILE A 290 16.06 -24.62 -9.71
CA ILE A 290 16.75 -24.38 -10.98
C ILE A 290 15.85 -24.78 -12.16
N LEU A 291 15.35 -26.02 -12.15
CA LEU A 291 14.60 -26.61 -13.25
C LEU A 291 13.28 -25.88 -13.59
N ILE A 292 12.60 -25.29 -12.60
CA ILE A 292 11.28 -24.63 -12.83
C ILE A 292 11.35 -23.12 -13.09
N ASN A 293 12.52 -22.49 -12.99
CA ASN A 293 12.61 -21.03 -12.96
C ASN A 293 12.92 -20.43 -14.34
N GLU A 294 11.90 -19.83 -14.95
CA GLU A 294 11.89 -19.28 -16.31
C GLU A 294 13.08 -18.35 -16.62
N LYS A 295 13.72 -17.74 -15.61
CA LYS A 295 14.96 -16.95 -15.75
C LYS A 295 16.13 -17.72 -16.39
N TYR A 296 16.22 -19.04 -16.24
CA TYR A 296 17.32 -19.81 -16.84
C TYR A 296 17.19 -19.93 -18.37
N ALA A 297 16.01 -19.64 -18.90
CA ALA A 297 15.70 -19.54 -20.31
C ALA A 297 15.64 -18.09 -20.83
N GLY A 298 16.11 -17.11 -20.05
CA GLY A 298 16.14 -15.68 -20.43
C GLY A 298 14.90 -14.87 -20.04
N ASP A 299 13.94 -15.45 -19.30
CA ASP A 299 12.68 -14.77 -19.00
C ASP A 299 12.69 -14.01 -17.66
N ASN A 300 12.24 -12.76 -17.66
CA ASN A 300 11.92 -12.04 -16.43
C ASN A 300 10.47 -12.32 -16.01
N VAL A 301 10.29 -12.74 -14.76
CA VAL A 301 8.97 -12.88 -14.12
C VAL A 301 8.94 -12.05 -12.85
N TRP A 302 7.88 -11.25 -12.70
CA TRP A 302 7.67 -10.37 -11.56
C TRP A 302 6.22 -10.42 -11.05
N ASN A 303 5.97 -9.75 -9.94
CA ASN A 303 4.67 -9.74 -9.26
C ASN A 303 4.13 -11.16 -8.88
N ARG A 304 5.01 -12.13 -8.60
CA ARG A 304 4.61 -13.44 -8.05
C ARG A 304 4.04 -13.34 -6.62
N GLN A 305 4.49 -12.33 -5.88
CA GLN A 305 3.99 -11.96 -4.57
C GLN A 305 3.88 -10.44 -4.51
N SER A 306 2.85 -9.93 -3.83
CA SER A 306 2.71 -8.52 -3.51
C SER A 306 2.54 -8.31 -2.01
N PHE A 307 2.94 -7.14 -1.53
CA PHE A 307 2.51 -6.62 -0.24
C PHE A 307 2.25 -5.13 -0.40
N LYS A 308 1.27 -4.63 0.35
CA LYS A 308 1.04 -3.19 0.52
C LYS A 308 1.43 -2.84 1.95
N LEU A 309 1.81 -1.59 2.20
CA LEU A 309 2.33 -1.20 3.51
C LEU A 309 1.37 -1.57 4.65
N LYS A 310 1.91 -2.18 5.71
CA LYS A 310 1.17 -2.74 6.87
C LYS A 310 0.10 -3.81 6.53
N LYS A 311 0.07 -4.35 5.30
CA LYS A 311 -0.76 -5.51 4.92
C LYS A 311 0.13 -6.76 4.78
N ARG A 312 -0.45 -7.94 5.00
CA ARG A 312 0.26 -9.23 4.84
C ARG A 312 0.72 -9.41 3.38
N HIS A 313 1.80 -10.16 3.19
CA HIS A 313 2.21 -10.62 1.86
C HIS A 313 1.14 -11.56 1.29
N VAL A 314 0.84 -11.38 0.00
CA VAL A 314 -0.11 -12.17 -0.78
C VAL A 314 0.66 -12.80 -1.95
N ARG A 315 0.44 -14.09 -2.20
CA ARG A 315 0.87 -14.73 -3.45
C ARG A 315 -0.16 -14.37 -4.51
N ASN A 316 0.29 -13.75 -5.60
CA ASN A 316 -0.61 -13.32 -6.66
C ASN A 316 -0.84 -14.46 -7.66
N ASP A 317 -2.00 -14.44 -8.30
CA ASP A 317 -2.36 -15.37 -9.35
C ASP A 317 -1.42 -15.25 -10.58
N PRO A 318 -1.09 -16.35 -11.28
CA PRO A 318 -0.31 -16.32 -12.52
C PRO A 318 -0.73 -15.28 -13.55
N ASP A 319 -2.03 -14.95 -13.65
CA ASP A 319 -2.54 -13.96 -14.61
C ASP A 319 -2.12 -12.52 -14.23
N MET A 320 -1.76 -12.29 -12.97
CA MET A 320 -1.21 -11.02 -12.49
C MET A 320 0.32 -10.93 -12.62
N TRP A 321 1.00 -11.97 -13.13
CA TRP A 321 2.45 -11.99 -13.24
C TRP A 321 2.89 -11.24 -14.49
N ILE A 322 3.70 -10.19 -14.30
CA ILE A 322 4.31 -9.47 -15.41
C ILE A 322 5.49 -10.31 -15.91
N ARG A 323 5.46 -10.68 -17.19
CA ARG A 323 6.44 -11.54 -17.86
C ARG A 323 7.09 -10.78 -19.02
N ALA A 324 8.37 -10.98 -19.22
CA ALA A 324 9.10 -10.52 -20.40
C ALA A 324 10.07 -11.62 -20.83
N ASN A 325 9.84 -12.20 -22.00
CA ASN A 325 10.49 -13.44 -22.42
C ASN A 325 11.77 -13.15 -23.23
N GLY A 326 12.82 -13.96 -23.05
CA GLY A 326 14.07 -13.83 -23.82
C GLY A 326 14.75 -12.46 -23.73
N VAL A 327 14.67 -11.79 -22.58
CA VAL A 327 15.12 -10.40 -22.38
C VAL A 327 16.56 -10.28 -21.85
N PHE A 328 17.24 -11.39 -21.65
CA PHE A 328 18.68 -11.49 -21.40
C PHE A 328 19.19 -12.87 -21.84
N ASP A 329 20.52 -13.03 -21.91
CA ASP A 329 21.17 -14.27 -22.33
C ASP A 329 20.72 -15.47 -21.49
N ALA A 330 20.12 -16.45 -22.17
CA ALA A 330 19.64 -17.66 -21.53
C ALA A 330 20.82 -18.56 -21.11
N VAL A 331 20.73 -19.13 -19.91
CA VAL A 331 21.69 -20.13 -19.43
C VAL A 331 21.51 -21.44 -20.19
N ILE A 332 20.26 -21.78 -20.52
CA ILE A 332 19.87 -22.97 -21.28
C ILE A 332 18.93 -22.64 -22.44
N GLU A 333 18.89 -23.50 -23.44
CA GLU A 333 18.00 -23.37 -24.58
C GLU A 333 16.53 -23.58 -24.17
N ARG A 334 15.61 -22.81 -24.79
CA ARG A 334 14.17 -22.81 -24.48
C ARG A 334 13.55 -24.21 -24.49
N PHE A 335 13.87 -25.03 -25.50
CA PHE A 335 13.31 -26.38 -25.61
C PHE A 335 13.72 -27.27 -24.44
N LEU A 336 14.93 -27.09 -23.88
CA LEU A 336 15.42 -27.87 -22.74
C LEU A 336 14.71 -27.47 -21.44
N PHE A 337 14.38 -26.18 -21.29
CA PHE A 337 13.52 -25.69 -20.21
C PHE A 337 12.12 -26.30 -20.27
N GLU A 338 11.52 -26.27 -21.46
CA GLU A 338 10.16 -26.77 -21.69
C GLU A 338 10.08 -28.30 -21.57
N ALA A 339 11.12 -29.01 -21.99
CA ALA A 339 11.26 -30.44 -21.76
C ALA A 339 11.35 -30.77 -20.25
N ALA A 340 12.17 -30.05 -19.47
CA ALA A 340 12.26 -30.24 -18.02
C ALA A 340 10.91 -30.00 -17.33
N ARG A 341 10.21 -28.90 -17.67
CA ARG A 341 8.86 -28.61 -17.17
C ARG A 341 7.85 -29.70 -17.56
N THR A 342 7.95 -30.25 -18.77
CA THR A 342 7.11 -31.37 -19.23
C THR A 342 7.37 -32.64 -18.43
N VAL A 343 8.64 -32.99 -18.15
CA VAL A 343 9.01 -34.14 -17.31
C VAL A 343 8.48 -33.99 -15.88
N ILE A 344 8.63 -32.81 -15.27
CA ILE A 344 8.12 -32.51 -13.92
C ILE A 344 6.60 -32.67 -13.86
N ASN A 345 5.88 -32.08 -14.82
CA ASN A 345 4.43 -32.20 -14.91
C ASN A 345 4.00 -33.65 -15.14
N ALA A 346 4.63 -34.36 -16.06
CA ALA A 346 4.30 -35.76 -16.38
C ALA A 346 4.52 -36.70 -15.19
N ARG A 347 5.58 -36.48 -14.39
CA ARG A 347 5.80 -37.21 -13.12
C ARG A 347 4.64 -37.01 -12.14
N SER A 348 4.08 -35.79 -12.05
CA SER A 348 2.87 -35.54 -11.23
C SER A 348 1.61 -36.14 -11.83
N PHE A 349 1.41 -36.10 -13.15
CA PHE A 349 0.19 -36.61 -13.80
C PHE A 349 0.07 -38.15 -13.77
N ARG A 350 1.18 -38.86 -13.54
CA ARG A 350 1.18 -40.32 -13.37
C ARG A 350 0.62 -40.79 -12.03
N LEU A 351 0.60 -39.92 -11.02
CA LEU A 351 0.04 -40.22 -9.72
C LEU A 351 -1.44 -39.88 -9.72
N SER A 352 -2.26 -40.82 -9.25
CA SER A 352 -3.66 -40.57 -8.95
C SER A 352 -3.81 -39.56 -7.80
N ASP A 353 -4.99 -38.95 -7.70
CA ASP A 353 -5.32 -38.02 -6.61
C ASP A 353 -5.14 -38.69 -5.24
N GLU A 354 -5.44 -40.00 -5.15
CA GLU A 354 -5.29 -40.79 -3.93
C GLU A 354 -3.82 -41.02 -3.57
N GLU A 355 -2.96 -41.39 -4.52
CA GLU A 355 -1.51 -41.54 -4.29
C GLU A 355 -0.82 -40.22 -3.93
N MET A 356 -1.23 -39.12 -4.56
CA MET A 356 -0.77 -37.77 -4.19
C MET A 356 -1.18 -37.44 -2.75
N LEU A 357 -2.46 -37.59 -2.41
CA LEU A 357 -2.94 -37.31 -1.04
C LEU A 357 -2.30 -38.24 -0.01
N GLN A 358 -2.06 -39.52 -0.35
CA GLN A 358 -1.39 -40.45 0.56
C GLN A 358 0.07 -40.03 0.83
N SER A 359 0.83 -39.70 -0.23
CA SER A 359 2.20 -39.18 -0.09
C SER A 359 2.26 -37.94 0.82
N LEU A 360 1.22 -37.10 0.78
CA LEU A 360 1.10 -35.90 1.60
C LEU A 360 0.66 -36.20 3.05
N ARG A 361 -0.16 -37.24 3.28
CA ARG A 361 -0.44 -37.78 4.64
C ARG A 361 0.81 -38.36 5.29
N ASP A 362 1.56 -39.17 4.54
CA ASP A 362 2.78 -39.83 5.04
C ASP A 362 3.85 -38.78 5.42
N LEU A 363 4.00 -37.73 4.60
CA LEU A 363 4.84 -36.58 4.94
C LEU A 363 4.36 -35.89 6.22
N TYR A 364 3.05 -35.64 6.37
CA TYR A 364 2.48 -34.99 7.55
C TYR A 364 2.72 -35.80 8.82
N GLN A 365 2.48 -37.12 8.79
CA GLN A 365 2.76 -38.02 9.92
C GLN A 365 4.24 -38.01 10.32
N ARG A 366 5.16 -37.91 9.35
CA ARG A 366 6.61 -37.90 9.62
C ARG A 366 7.15 -36.57 10.13
N THR A 367 6.57 -35.44 9.71
CA THR A 367 7.12 -34.10 9.97
C THR A 367 6.30 -33.27 10.96
N GLY A 368 5.08 -33.71 11.31
CA GLY A 368 4.15 -32.99 12.18
C GLY A 368 3.60 -31.68 11.62
N SER A 369 4.05 -31.23 10.44
CA SER A 369 3.60 -29.99 9.80
C SER A 369 3.87 -30.01 8.29
N LEU A 370 2.95 -29.45 7.50
CA LEU A 370 3.17 -29.28 6.06
C LEU A 370 3.45 -27.82 5.71
N SER A 371 4.38 -27.62 4.78
CA SER A 371 4.56 -26.36 4.06
C SER A 371 5.02 -26.65 2.65
N GLY A 372 4.90 -25.68 1.73
CA GLY A 372 5.42 -25.84 0.37
C GLY A 372 6.90 -26.19 0.34
N ILE A 373 7.70 -25.62 1.25
CA ILE A 373 9.14 -25.91 1.39
C ILE A 373 9.38 -27.36 1.84
N VAL A 374 8.62 -27.85 2.82
CA VAL A 374 8.77 -29.22 3.35
C VAL A 374 8.38 -30.27 2.30
N ILE A 375 7.42 -29.96 1.41
CA ILE A 375 7.06 -30.78 0.26
C ILE A 375 8.15 -30.75 -0.81
N ASP A 376 8.61 -29.55 -1.18
CA ASP A 376 9.61 -29.35 -2.24
C ASP A 376 11.01 -29.87 -1.85
N GLU A 377 11.26 -30.21 -0.58
CA GLU A 377 12.48 -30.84 -0.08
C GLU A 377 12.33 -32.35 0.19
N CYS A 378 11.16 -32.94 -0.05
CA CYS A 378 10.95 -34.38 0.13
C CYS A 378 11.18 -35.13 -1.19
N ASP A 379 11.91 -36.24 -1.10
CA ASP A 379 12.16 -37.15 -2.22
C ASP A 379 10.92 -37.96 -2.58
N GLY A 380 10.84 -38.41 -3.84
CA GLY A 380 9.78 -39.29 -4.35
C GLY A 380 8.39 -38.67 -4.54
N MET A 381 8.10 -37.50 -3.95
CA MET A 381 6.77 -36.89 -3.99
C MET A 381 6.64 -35.72 -4.99
N PRO A 382 5.41 -35.38 -5.44
CA PRO A 382 5.13 -34.20 -6.25
C PRO A 382 5.51 -32.89 -5.55
N SER A 383 5.82 -31.85 -6.32
CA SER A 383 6.13 -30.53 -5.78
C SER A 383 4.89 -29.82 -5.22
N SER A 384 5.11 -28.80 -4.39
CA SER A 384 4.07 -27.94 -3.82
C SER A 384 3.25 -27.22 -4.90
N SER A 385 3.85 -26.94 -6.06
CA SER A 385 3.16 -26.40 -7.23
C SER A 385 2.24 -27.44 -7.89
N ALA A 386 2.66 -28.71 -7.96
CA ALA A 386 1.85 -29.79 -8.50
C ALA A 386 0.59 -30.04 -7.65
N TYR A 387 0.72 -30.14 -6.32
CA TYR A 387 -0.44 -30.20 -5.41
C TYR A 387 -1.36 -28.99 -5.58
N SER A 388 -0.80 -27.78 -5.65
CA SER A 388 -1.61 -26.57 -5.80
C SER A 388 -2.34 -26.50 -7.14
N SER A 389 -1.80 -27.10 -8.20
CA SER A 389 -2.44 -27.16 -9.51
C SER A 389 -3.50 -28.26 -9.57
N ARG A 390 -3.20 -29.45 -9.04
CA ARG A 390 -4.10 -30.62 -9.08
C ARG A 390 -5.33 -30.43 -8.21
N PHE A 391 -5.15 -29.92 -7.00
CA PHE A 391 -6.22 -29.72 -6.01
C PHE A 391 -6.71 -28.26 -5.96
N GLY A 392 -6.38 -27.42 -6.95
CA GLY A 392 -6.85 -26.03 -7.08
C GLY A 392 -6.36 -25.02 -6.02
N SER A 393 -5.77 -25.49 -4.92
CA SER A 393 -4.86 -24.75 -4.04
C SER A 393 -4.08 -25.70 -3.14
N LEU A 394 -2.90 -25.28 -2.68
CA LEU A 394 -2.10 -26.04 -1.71
C LEU A 394 -2.82 -26.22 -0.35
N LEU A 395 -3.68 -25.26 0.02
CA LEU A 395 -4.49 -25.32 1.24
C LEU A 395 -5.61 -26.38 1.17
N ARG A 396 -6.21 -26.54 -0.01
CA ARG A 396 -7.18 -27.61 -0.28
C ARG A 396 -6.50 -28.98 -0.27
N ALA A 397 -5.27 -29.09 -0.76
CA ALA A 397 -4.49 -30.31 -0.59
C ALA A 397 -4.22 -30.62 0.90
N TYR A 398 -4.01 -29.61 1.74
CA TYR A 398 -3.81 -29.77 3.19
C TYR A 398 -5.07 -30.23 3.93
N SER A 399 -6.23 -29.64 3.64
CA SER A 399 -7.49 -30.05 4.27
C SER A 399 -7.88 -31.48 3.91
N LEU A 400 -7.64 -31.92 2.66
CA LEU A 400 -7.86 -33.29 2.19
C LEU A 400 -6.97 -34.37 2.87
N VAL A 401 -5.92 -33.95 3.60
CA VAL A 401 -5.07 -34.85 4.39
C VAL A 401 -5.18 -34.63 5.90
N GLY A 402 -6.15 -33.82 6.35
CA GLY A 402 -6.37 -33.53 7.76
C GLY A 402 -5.32 -32.60 8.40
N PHE A 403 -4.50 -31.91 7.59
CA PHE A 403 -3.62 -30.87 8.10
C PHE A 403 -4.31 -29.51 8.00
N ASN A 404 -4.54 -28.87 9.15
CA ASN A 404 -5.02 -27.49 9.19
C ASN A 404 -3.88 -26.59 9.69
N PRO A 405 -3.28 -25.72 8.84
CA PRO A 405 -2.16 -24.88 9.26
C PRO A 405 -2.59 -23.84 10.29
N ASP A 406 -1.71 -23.50 11.24
CA ASP A 406 -1.93 -22.54 12.35
C ASP A 406 -2.40 -21.13 11.92
N ARG A 407 -2.32 -20.83 10.63
CA ARG A 407 -2.90 -19.64 10.02
C ARG A 407 -4.13 -20.08 9.22
N ASP A 408 -5.31 -19.76 9.73
CA ASP A 408 -6.56 -19.97 9.01
C ASP A 408 -6.55 -19.26 7.65
N TYR A 409 -6.69 -20.05 6.58
CA TYR A 409 -6.90 -19.59 5.21
C TYR A 409 -8.23 -20.08 4.60
N SER A 410 -9.15 -20.66 5.39
CA SER A 410 -10.49 -21.08 4.94
C SER A 410 -11.23 -19.96 4.20
N TYR A 411 -11.01 -18.72 4.62
CA TYR A 411 -11.53 -17.51 3.98
C TYR A 411 -11.24 -17.41 2.47
N VAL A 412 -10.15 -18.00 1.96
CA VAL A 412 -9.80 -17.95 0.53
C VAL A 412 -10.76 -18.81 -0.30
N GLU A 413 -11.08 -20.00 0.19
CA GLU A 413 -11.99 -20.93 -0.49
C GLU A 413 -13.44 -20.49 -0.32
N ILE A 414 -13.83 -20.06 0.89
CA ILE A 414 -15.16 -19.46 1.12
C ILE A 414 -15.36 -18.24 0.21
N ASN A 415 -14.38 -17.33 0.09
CA ASN A 415 -14.49 -16.19 -0.84
C ASN A 415 -14.55 -16.62 -2.32
N ARG A 416 -14.02 -17.79 -2.71
CA ARG A 416 -14.15 -18.32 -4.07
C ARG A 416 -15.58 -18.81 -4.32
N GLU A 417 -16.20 -19.51 -3.37
CA GLU A 417 -17.59 -19.95 -3.48
C GLU A 417 -18.59 -18.80 -3.39
N LEU A 418 -18.37 -17.80 -2.53
CA LEU A 418 -19.22 -16.61 -2.45
C LEU A 418 -19.20 -15.78 -3.74
N ARG A 419 -18.09 -15.77 -4.50
CA ARG A 419 -18.06 -15.15 -5.84
C ARG A 419 -18.87 -15.90 -6.89
N LYS A 420 -18.90 -17.23 -6.84
CA LYS A 420 -19.75 -18.03 -7.76
C LYS A 420 -21.24 -17.78 -7.52
N ARG A 421 -21.62 -17.51 -6.27
CA ARG A 421 -23.00 -17.20 -5.85
C ARG A 421 -23.42 -15.75 -6.13
N HIS A 422 -22.49 -14.84 -6.40
CA HIS A 422 -22.82 -13.44 -6.63
C HIS A 422 -23.73 -13.24 -7.86
N PRO A 423 -23.48 -13.87 -9.03
CA PRO A 423 -24.43 -13.87 -10.14
C PRO A 423 -25.82 -14.43 -9.78
N GLU A 424 -25.88 -15.54 -9.02
CA GLU A 424 -27.16 -16.16 -8.62
C GLU A 424 -28.00 -15.22 -7.74
N VAL A 425 -27.37 -14.52 -6.80
CA VAL A 425 -28.03 -13.53 -5.92
C VAL A 425 -28.47 -12.29 -6.71
N LEU A 426 -27.64 -11.85 -7.66
CA LEU A 426 -27.92 -10.71 -8.54
C LEU A 426 -29.13 -10.99 -9.45
N GLU A 427 -29.17 -12.17 -10.05
CA GLU A 427 -30.30 -12.64 -10.87
C GLU A 427 -31.59 -12.74 -10.04
N GLN A 428 -31.52 -13.25 -8.80
CA GLN A 428 -32.67 -13.30 -7.89
C GLN A 428 -33.22 -11.91 -7.55
N VAL A 429 -32.35 -10.94 -7.26
CA VAL A 429 -32.75 -9.57 -6.92
C VAL A 429 -33.36 -8.84 -8.12
N ILE A 430 -32.76 -8.98 -9.31
CA ILE A 430 -33.31 -8.42 -10.56
C ILE A 430 -34.65 -9.07 -10.91
N GLY A 431 -34.77 -10.40 -10.76
CA GLY A 431 -36.01 -11.13 -10.99
C GLY A 431 -37.13 -10.71 -10.03
N ALA A 432 -36.81 -10.49 -8.75
CA ALA A 432 -37.76 -10.01 -7.75
C ALA A 432 -38.22 -8.57 -8.01
N LEU A 433 -37.31 -7.64 -8.36
CA LEU A 433 -37.64 -6.27 -8.76
C LEU A 433 -38.58 -6.23 -9.97
N LYS A 434 -38.32 -7.08 -10.98
CA LYS A 434 -39.22 -7.24 -12.15
C LYS A 434 -40.57 -7.83 -11.78
N SER A 435 -40.59 -8.76 -10.83
CA SER A 435 -41.82 -9.37 -10.33
C SER A 435 -42.66 -8.41 -9.48
N SER A 436 -42.06 -7.39 -8.86
CA SER A 436 -42.77 -6.29 -8.18
C SER A 436 -43.19 -5.15 -9.12
N GLY A 437 -42.99 -5.30 -10.44
CA GLY A 437 -43.39 -4.31 -11.45
C GLY A 437 -42.33 -3.24 -11.75
N SER A 438 -41.13 -3.36 -11.20
CA SER A 438 -40.01 -2.41 -11.45
C SER A 438 -39.23 -2.80 -12.70
N GLU A 439 -38.75 -1.85 -13.48
CA GLU A 439 -37.76 -2.13 -14.53
C GLU A 439 -36.35 -2.20 -13.91
N ALA A 440 -35.56 -3.21 -14.28
CA ALA A 440 -34.21 -3.39 -13.75
C ALA A 440 -33.24 -4.01 -14.76
N TRP A 441 -32.05 -3.43 -14.91
CA TRP A 441 -30.97 -3.94 -15.75
C TRP A 441 -29.61 -3.87 -15.05
N GLN A 442 -28.79 -4.87 -15.34
CA GLN A 442 -27.41 -4.99 -14.88
C GLN A 442 -26.47 -4.40 -15.93
N ASP A 443 -25.50 -3.62 -15.48
CA ASP A 443 -24.33 -3.21 -16.25
C ASP A 443 -23.33 -4.38 -16.35
N SER A 444 -22.95 -4.77 -17.57
CA SER A 444 -22.15 -5.97 -17.83
C SER A 444 -20.66 -5.86 -17.48
N GLU A 445 -20.14 -4.66 -17.19
CA GLU A 445 -18.74 -4.46 -16.76
C GLU A 445 -18.61 -4.30 -15.25
N THR A 446 -19.67 -3.81 -14.58
CA THR A 446 -19.61 -3.38 -13.17
C THR A 446 -20.57 -4.12 -12.23
N ASP A 447 -21.46 -4.98 -12.75
CA ASP A 447 -22.55 -5.64 -12.02
C ASP A 447 -23.49 -4.68 -11.26
N ARG A 448 -23.44 -3.37 -11.57
CA ARG A 448 -24.33 -2.37 -11.01
C ARG A 448 -25.71 -2.51 -11.64
N VAL A 449 -26.75 -2.59 -10.82
CA VAL A 449 -28.13 -2.64 -11.29
C VAL A 449 -28.71 -1.23 -11.28
N THR A 450 -29.39 -0.83 -12.35
CA THR A 450 -30.18 0.40 -12.38
C THR A 450 -31.66 0.02 -12.38
N VAL A 451 -32.47 0.76 -11.63
CA VAL A 451 -33.89 0.48 -11.40
C VAL A 451 -34.72 1.70 -11.82
N ASN A 452 -35.75 1.47 -12.65
CA ASN A 452 -36.69 2.47 -13.20
C ASN A 452 -36.07 3.72 -13.89
N GLU A 453 -34.78 3.69 -14.25
CA GLU A 453 -33.96 4.86 -14.64
C GLU A 453 -33.75 5.90 -13.51
N GLU A 454 -34.21 5.60 -12.29
CA GLU A 454 -34.28 6.54 -11.16
C GLU A 454 -33.11 6.39 -10.17
N PHE A 455 -32.71 5.15 -9.85
CA PHE A 455 -31.65 4.90 -8.86
C PHE A 455 -30.84 3.64 -9.17
N THR A 456 -29.67 3.56 -8.55
CA THR A 456 -28.69 2.49 -8.76
C THR A 456 -28.42 1.66 -7.50
N LEU A 457 -28.26 0.35 -7.70
CA LEU A 457 -27.98 -0.66 -6.71
C LEU A 457 -26.62 -1.31 -6.96
N SER A 458 -25.92 -1.66 -5.89
CA SER A 458 -24.85 -2.68 -5.93
C SER A 458 -25.09 -3.77 -4.89
N ILE A 459 -24.59 -4.98 -5.14
CA ILE A 459 -24.74 -6.12 -4.23
C ILE A 459 -23.38 -6.56 -3.70
N VAL A 460 -23.25 -6.61 -2.37
CA VAL A 460 -22.03 -7.01 -1.65
C VAL A 460 -22.33 -8.21 -0.77
N ILE A 461 -21.81 -9.39 -1.15
CA ILE A 461 -21.91 -10.60 -0.32
C ILE A 461 -20.80 -10.60 0.74
N ALA A 462 -21.20 -10.59 2.00
CA ALA A 462 -20.31 -10.46 3.15
C ALA A 462 -20.04 -11.80 3.82
N ARG A 463 -18.79 -12.26 3.77
CA ARG A 463 -18.34 -13.47 4.45
C ARG A 463 -18.43 -13.32 5.97
N CYS A 464 -19.06 -14.29 6.63
CA CYS A 464 -19.01 -14.47 8.07
C CYS A 464 -17.67 -15.08 8.52
N ALA A 465 -17.11 -14.53 9.59
CA ALA A 465 -15.94 -15.05 10.29
C ALA A 465 -16.27 -15.20 11.77
N GLN A 466 -16.17 -16.42 12.29
CA GLN A 466 -16.35 -16.69 13.71
C GLN A 466 -15.04 -16.40 14.47
N THR A 467 -15.14 -15.74 15.63
CA THR A 467 -14.00 -15.51 16.52
C THR A 467 -13.72 -16.76 17.38
N PRO A 468 -12.52 -16.88 18.01
CA PRO A 468 -12.24 -17.97 18.94
C PRO A 468 -13.20 -18.04 20.15
N THR A 469 -13.92 -16.96 20.44
CA THR A 469 -14.94 -16.88 21.49
C THR A 469 -16.36 -17.19 20.99
N GLY A 470 -16.51 -17.67 19.76
CA GLY A 470 -17.79 -18.07 19.16
C GLY A 470 -18.58 -16.96 18.46
N LEU A 471 -18.23 -15.68 18.65
CA LEU A 471 -18.95 -14.53 18.10
C LEU A 471 -18.75 -14.40 16.59
N LEU A 472 -19.80 -14.07 15.85
CA LEU A 472 -19.76 -13.84 14.41
C LEU A 472 -19.34 -12.39 14.06
N ARG A 473 -18.57 -12.26 12.97
CA ARG A 473 -18.05 -10.98 12.46
C ARG A 473 -18.06 -10.94 10.94
N TRP A 474 -18.47 -9.81 10.38
CA TRP A 474 -18.45 -9.56 8.94
C TRP A 474 -17.52 -8.38 8.63
N ASN A 475 -16.77 -8.47 7.54
CA ASN A 475 -15.87 -7.41 7.08
C ASN A 475 -16.27 -6.99 5.67
N LEU A 476 -17.01 -5.90 5.58
CA LEU A 476 -17.47 -5.31 4.32
C LEU A 476 -16.36 -4.55 3.62
N ARG A 477 -16.45 -4.53 2.30
CA ARG A 477 -15.74 -3.60 1.43
C ARG A 477 -16.73 -3.09 0.41
N PHE A 478 -16.95 -1.80 0.41
CA PHE A 478 -17.79 -1.13 -0.56
C PHE A 478 -16.92 -0.76 -1.76
N ASP A 479 -17.41 -0.99 -2.98
CA ASP A 479 -16.78 -0.42 -4.16
C ASP A 479 -17.32 1.01 -4.35
N THR A 480 -16.71 1.94 -3.63
CA THR A 480 -17.08 3.36 -3.68
C THR A 480 -16.83 4.01 -5.05
N SER A 481 -16.14 3.32 -5.98
CA SER A 481 -15.96 3.83 -7.35
C SER A 481 -17.20 3.66 -8.23
N LEU A 482 -18.05 2.67 -7.93
CA LEU A 482 -19.34 2.48 -8.61
C LEU A 482 -20.40 3.51 -8.18
N ALA A 483 -20.19 4.11 -7.00
CA ALA A 483 -20.99 5.16 -6.39
C ALA A 483 -22.53 4.94 -6.44
N PRO A 484 -23.03 3.73 -6.13
CA PRO A 484 -24.45 3.40 -6.21
C PRO A 484 -25.26 4.16 -5.16
N ASP A 485 -26.55 4.37 -5.41
CA ASP A 485 -27.44 5.10 -4.50
C ASP A 485 -27.81 4.26 -3.27
N ILE A 486 -27.97 2.94 -3.44
CA ILE A 486 -28.12 1.97 -2.34
C ILE A 486 -27.15 0.80 -2.55
N THR A 487 -26.48 0.36 -1.48
CA THR A 487 -25.74 -0.91 -1.47
C THR A 487 -26.50 -1.96 -0.66
N VAL A 488 -26.88 -3.04 -1.34
CA VAL A 488 -27.46 -4.24 -0.75
C VAL A 488 -26.33 -5.12 -0.22
N VAL A 489 -26.15 -5.15 1.08
CA VAL A 489 -25.22 -6.06 1.76
C VAL A 489 -25.97 -7.33 2.13
N VAL A 490 -25.47 -8.48 1.67
CA VAL A 490 -25.96 -9.81 2.07
C VAL A 490 -25.00 -10.37 3.11
N ARG A 491 -25.36 -10.37 4.40
CA ARG A 491 -24.54 -11.03 5.42
C ARG A 491 -24.76 -12.53 5.31
N MET A 492 -23.69 -13.32 5.20
CA MET A 492 -23.81 -14.78 5.18
C MET A 492 -23.88 -15.35 6.59
N ASP A 493 -24.47 -16.54 6.74
CA ASP A 493 -24.49 -17.31 7.99
C ASP A 493 -23.09 -17.83 8.40
N SER A 494 -22.97 -18.44 9.59
CA SER A 494 -21.71 -18.99 10.09
C SER A 494 -21.12 -20.08 9.15
N ALA A 495 -21.97 -20.86 8.49
CA ALA A 495 -21.59 -21.83 7.47
C ALA A 495 -21.17 -21.19 6.13
N ASN A 496 -21.47 -19.91 5.93
CA ASN A 496 -21.34 -19.16 4.67
C ASN A 496 -22.12 -19.79 3.48
N GLN A 497 -23.26 -20.42 3.76
CA GLN A 497 -24.10 -21.13 2.78
C GLN A 497 -25.42 -20.41 2.47
N LYS A 498 -25.95 -19.63 3.41
CA LYS A 498 -27.20 -18.88 3.26
C LYS A 498 -27.04 -17.43 3.70
N PRO A 499 -27.84 -16.50 3.19
CA PRO A 499 -28.06 -15.21 3.82
C PRO A 499 -28.49 -15.41 5.29
N PHE A 500 -27.86 -14.65 6.17
CA PHE A 500 -28.22 -14.49 7.58
C PHE A 500 -29.22 -13.35 7.74
N ASP A 501 -28.94 -12.22 7.09
CA ASP A 501 -29.81 -11.06 6.92
C ASP A 501 -29.22 -10.10 5.85
N TYR A 502 -29.91 -8.97 5.64
CA TYR A 502 -29.58 -7.96 4.64
C TYR A 502 -29.42 -6.59 5.29
N TYR A 503 -28.58 -5.73 4.68
CA TYR A 503 -28.53 -4.31 5.01
C TYR A 503 -28.66 -3.48 3.73
N LEU A 504 -29.46 -2.42 3.77
CA LEU A 504 -29.66 -1.50 2.66
C LEU A 504 -28.99 -0.15 2.99
N PHE A 505 -27.71 -0.02 2.67
CA PHE A 505 -26.94 1.19 2.98
C PHE A 505 -27.15 2.26 1.89
N PRO A 506 -27.76 3.43 2.20
CA PRO A 506 -27.81 4.53 1.26
C PRO A 506 -26.44 5.18 1.12
N ARG A 507 -26.16 5.73 -0.07
CA ARG A 507 -24.87 6.35 -0.41
C ARG A 507 -24.41 7.44 0.56
N LEU A 508 -25.35 8.23 1.07
CA LEU A 508 -25.08 9.37 1.95
C LEU A 508 -24.45 8.95 3.30
N ASP A 509 -24.78 7.75 3.78
CA ASP A 509 -24.36 7.26 5.09
C ASP A 509 -23.15 6.30 5.03
N LEU A 510 -22.60 6.06 3.83
CA LEU A 510 -21.38 5.27 3.62
C LEU A 510 -20.10 6.06 3.98
N LEU A 511 -19.89 6.27 5.28
CA LEU A 511 -18.76 7.02 5.84
C LEU A 511 -17.36 6.37 5.62
N ALA A 512 -17.28 5.12 5.16
CA ALA A 512 -16.00 4.43 4.95
C ALA A 512 -16.05 3.34 3.86
N GLU A 513 -14.96 3.20 3.07
CA GLU A 513 -14.74 2.09 2.12
C GLU A 513 -14.83 0.68 2.76
N ARG A 514 -14.75 0.60 4.10
CA ARG A 514 -14.64 -0.64 4.88
C ARG A 514 -15.42 -0.52 6.17
N LEU A 515 -16.40 -1.40 6.36
CA LEU A 515 -17.17 -1.50 7.59
C LEU A 515 -16.95 -2.87 8.24
N ARG A 516 -16.85 -2.89 9.59
CA ARG A 516 -16.80 -4.12 10.38
C ARG A 516 -18.10 -4.24 11.16
N MET A 517 -18.73 -5.40 11.10
CA MET A 517 -20.00 -5.67 11.77
C MET A 517 -19.86 -6.86 12.72
N ALA A 518 -20.65 -6.84 13.78
CA ALA A 518 -20.86 -7.94 14.72
C ALA A 518 -22.26 -8.55 14.51
N GLU A 519 -22.64 -9.50 15.36
CA GLU A 519 -24.02 -10.00 15.45
C GLU A 519 -24.99 -8.82 15.66
N ASP A 520 -24.80 -8.11 16.77
CA ASP A 520 -25.48 -6.85 17.13
C ASP A 520 -24.56 -5.65 16.91
N ASN A 521 -25.04 -4.58 16.27
CA ASN A 521 -24.23 -3.39 16.01
C ASN A 521 -24.71 -2.19 16.82
N ALA A 522 -24.11 -1.02 16.57
CA ALA A 522 -24.67 0.22 17.07
C ALA A 522 -25.99 0.53 16.35
N LEU A 523 -26.91 1.19 17.04
CA LEU A 523 -28.26 1.55 16.57
C LEU A 523 -28.25 2.29 15.20
N GLN A 524 -27.17 3.02 14.91
CA GLN A 524 -26.91 3.68 13.64
C GLN A 524 -26.74 2.73 12.44
N LEU A 525 -26.27 1.50 12.65
CA LEU A 525 -26.11 0.50 11.58
C LEU A 525 -27.34 -0.40 11.48
N ASP A 526 -27.88 -0.83 12.63
CA ASP A 526 -29.01 -1.76 12.66
C ASP A 526 -30.33 -1.10 12.19
N ALA A 527 -30.38 0.23 12.06
CA ALA A 527 -31.45 0.97 11.38
C ALA A 527 -31.59 0.61 9.88
N TYR A 528 -30.54 0.08 9.24
CA TYR A 528 -30.56 -0.35 7.84
C TYR A 528 -30.70 -1.88 7.68
N ARG A 529 -30.91 -2.62 8.78
CA ARG A 529 -31.00 -4.08 8.81
C ARG A 529 -32.40 -4.57 8.46
N PHE A 530 -32.48 -5.59 7.62
CA PHE A 530 -33.72 -6.28 7.25
C PHE A 530 -33.50 -7.80 7.17
N ASP A 531 -34.48 -8.58 7.59
CA ASP A 531 -34.41 -10.05 7.53
C ASP A 531 -34.54 -10.58 6.09
N ASP A 532 -35.17 -9.81 5.21
CA ASP A 532 -35.31 -10.06 3.77
C ASP A 532 -35.16 -8.77 2.94
N LEU A 533 -35.42 -8.86 1.63
CA LEU A 533 -35.38 -7.75 0.68
C LEU A 533 -36.76 -7.24 0.26
N ALA A 534 -37.85 -7.65 0.93
CA ALA A 534 -39.21 -7.24 0.57
C ALA A 534 -39.38 -5.71 0.62
N ILE A 535 -38.75 -5.04 1.60
CA ILE A 535 -38.75 -3.58 1.71
C ILE A 535 -38.09 -2.90 0.49
N LEU A 536 -37.01 -3.48 -0.06
CA LEU A 536 -36.34 -2.96 -1.26
C LEU A 536 -37.27 -3.04 -2.47
N TYR A 537 -37.99 -4.14 -2.62
CA TYR A 537 -38.95 -4.33 -3.71
C TYR A 537 -40.19 -3.43 -3.54
N GLN A 538 -40.60 -3.14 -2.30
CA GLN A 538 -41.70 -2.23 -1.99
C GLN A 538 -41.36 -0.77 -2.28
N ILE A 539 -40.17 -0.28 -1.92
CA ILE A 539 -39.75 1.10 -2.21
C ILE A 539 -39.38 1.32 -3.69
N ALA A 540 -39.07 0.24 -4.42
CA ALA A 540 -38.77 0.26 -5.85
C ALA A 540 -40.01 0.16 -6.75
N ALA A 541 -41.11 -0.39 -6.22
CA ALA A 541 -42.32 -0.64 -7.00
C ALA A 541 -42.97 0.68 -7.46
N PRO A 542 -43.21 0.88 -8.76
CA PRO A 542 -43.88 2.09 -9.25
C PRO A 542 -45.35 2.13 -8.79
N VAL A 543 -45.77 3.25 -8.23
CA VAL A 543 -47.14 3.49 -7.76
C VAL A 543 -47.83 4.50 -8.67
N ASN A 544 -49.08 4.24 -9.05
CA ASN A 544 -49.85 5.21 -9.84
C ASN A 544 -50.14 6.46 -9.00
N LEU A 545 -49.89 7.64 -9.57
CA LEU A 545 -50.11 8.95 -8.93
C LEU A 545 -51.55 9.19 -8.44
N SER A 546 -52.53 8.43 -8.93
CA SER A 546 -53.92 8.43 -8.46
C SER A 546 -54.17 7.65 -7.16
N GLU A 547 -53.23 6.80 -6.74
CA GLU A 547 -53.33 5.95 -5.54
C GLU A 547 -52.47 6.48 -4.38
N ALA A 548 -51.63 7.50 -4.63
CA ALA A 548 -50.70 8.10 -3.68
C ALA A 548 -51.16 9.44 -3.08
N ALA A 549 -52.42 9.83 -3.29
CA ALA A 549 -53.00 11.14 -2.94
C ALA A 549 -54.06 11.06 -1.83
#